data_AF-A0A963H8A2-F1
#
_entry.id   AF-A0A963H8A2-F1
#
_cell.length_a   1.000
_cell.length_b   1.000
_cell.length_c   1.000
_cell.angle_alpha   90.00
_cell.angle_beta   90.00
_cell.angle_gamma   90.00
#
_symmetry.space_group_name_H-M   'P 1'
#
loop_
_entity.id
_entity.type
_entity.pdbx_description
1 polymer ?
#
loop_
_entity_poly.entity_id
_entity_poly.type
_entity_poly.pdbx_seq_one_letter_code
_entity_poly.pdbx_strand_id
1 'polypeptide(L)'
;MITSVGHRVNEALQRLGFAARFFVMLLLWSGQSFRRLHLTIRELYFSGFQSLLIILVSGLFIGMVLGMQGYETLQRYGSAEALGVLVALSLVRELGPVVAALLFASRAGSSITAEIGLMKATEQLSGLEMMAVNPEHRVLTPRLVAGILSM
;
A
#
# COMPACT_ATOMS: atom_id res chain seq x y z
N MET A 1 9.16 6.86 36.71
CA MET A 1 9.47 7.30 35.33
C MET A 1 10.19 6.21 34.53
N ILE A 2 11.19 5.52 35.08
CA ILE A 2 11.87 4.40 34.39
C ILE A 2 10.94 3.20 34.17
N THR A 3 10.08 2.87 35.14
CA THR A 3 9.08 1.79 35.04
C THR A 3 8.02 2.03 33.96
N SER A 4 7.55 3.27 33.79
CA SER A 4 6.56 3.60 32.75
C SER A 4 7.17 3.66 31.33
N VAL A 5 8.47 3.89 31.21
CA VAL A 5 9.20 3.72 29.95
C VAL A 5 9.40 2.24 29.66
N GLY A 6 9.81 1.44 30.66
CA GLY A 6 9.96 -0.01 30.51
C GLY A 6 8.67 -0.71 30.07
N HIS A 7 7.53 -0.38 30.67
CA HIS A 7 6.24 -0.93 30.25
C HIS A 7 5.85 -0.56 28.82
N ARG A 8 6.04 0.70 28.40
CA ARG A 8 5.73 1.14 27.03
C ARG A 8 6.60 0.45 25.99
N VAL A 9 7.88 0.27 26.27
CA VAL A 9 8.81 -0.42 25.36
C VAL A 9 8.45 -1.90 25.23
N ASN A 10 8.17 -2.57 26.36
CA ASN A 10 7.78 -3.98 26.34
C ASN A 10 6.45 -4.19 25.60
N GLU A 11 5.47 -3.31 25.81
CA GLU A 11 4.19 -3.37 25.10
C GLU A 11 4.37 -3.12 23.59
N ALA A 12 5.21 -2.17 23.19
CA ALA A 12 5.52 -1.92 21.78
C ALA A 12 6.18 -3.15 21.13
N LEU A 13 7.13 -3.79 21.82
CA LEU A 13 7.77 -5.03 21.37
C LEU A 13 6.77 -6.18 21.22
N GLN A 14 5.87 -6.34 22.18
CA GLN A 14 4.84 -7.38 22.12
C GLN A 14 3.86 -7.15 20.96
N ARG A 15 3.41 -5.91 20.76
CA ARG A 15 2.54 -5.54 19.63
C ARG A 15 3.22 -5.77 18.29
N LEU A 16 4.50 -5.41 18.18
CA LEU A 16 5.28 -5.63 16.97
C LEU A 16 5.51 -7.13 16.70
N GLY A 17 5.79 -7.91 17.75
CA GLY A 17 5.94 -9.36 17.66
C GLY A 17 4.64 -10.05 17.21
N PHE A 18 3.48 -9.60 17.73
CA PHE A 18 2.17 -10.08 17.28
C PHE A 18 1.93 -9.74 15.80
N ALA A 19 2.15 -8.48 15.40
CA ALA A 19 1.98 -8.04 14.03
C ALA A 19 2.90 -8.79 13.04
N ALA A 20 4.15 -9.03 13.42
CA ALA A 20 5.10 -9.78 12.61
C ALA A 20 4.67 -11.24 12.41
N ARG A 21 4.25 -11.93 13.48
CA ARG A 21 3.74 -13.30 13.39
C ARG A 21 2.47 -13.38 12.54
N PHE A 22 1.56 -12.43 12.74
CA PHE A 22 0.33 -12.32 11.95
C PHE A 22 0.62 -12.08 10.46
N PHE A 23 1.58 -11.21 10.15
CA PHE A 23 2.02 -10.95 8.78
C PHE A 23 2.62 -12.19 8.13
N VAL A 24 3.51 -12.91 8.83
CA VAL A 24 4.09 -14.17 8.34
C VAL A 24 3.01 -15.23 8.12
N MET A 25 2.04 -15.33 9.03
CA MET A 25 0.89 -16.22 8.87
C MET A 25 0.06 -15.84 7.64
N LEU A 26 -0.25 -14.56 7.42
CA LEU A 26 -0.94 -14.15 6.19
C LEU A 26 -0.14 -14.48 4.92
N LEU A 27 1.18 -14.31 4.95
CA LEU A 27 2.06 -14.57 3.81
C LEU A 27 2.10 -16.07 3.45
N LEU A 28 2.25 -16.95 4.45
CA LEU A 28 2.28 -18.41 4.23
C LEU A 28 0.96 -18.93 3.65
N TRP A 29 -0.16 -18.31 4.00
CA TRP A 29 -1.49 -18.73 3.55
C TRP A 29 -1.95 -17.99 2.29
N SER A 30 -1.17 -17.03 1.80
CA SER A 30 -1.34 -16.29 0.54
C SER A 30 -1.54 -17.20 -0.67
N GLY A 31 -0.83 -18.34 -0.70
CA GLY A 31 -0.94 -19.33 -1.78
C GLY A 31 -2.35 -19.91 -1.99
N GLN A 32 -3.17 -19.99 -0.93
CA GLN A 32 -4.56 -20.47 -1.06
C GLN A 32 -5.48 -19.42 -1.72
N SER A 33 -5.09 -18.15 -1.76
CA SER A 33 -5.86 -17.09 -2.43
C SER A 33 -5.91 -17.30 -3.94
N PHE A 34 -4.88 -17.93 -4.54
CA PHE A 34 -4.87 -18.24 -5.98
C PHE A 34 -5.97 -19.22 -6.38
N ARG A 35 -6.54 -19.99 -5.45
CA ARG A 35 -7.72 -20.83 -5.73
C ARG A 35 -9.03 -20.03 -5.80
N ARG A 36 -9.05 -18.78 -5.36
CA ARG A 36 -10.24 -17.92 -5.28
C ARG A 36 -10.04 -16.59 -6.04
N LEU A 37 -9.61 -16.71 -7.30
CA LEU A 37 -9.27 -15.55 -8.15
C LEU A 37 -10.39 -14.51 -8.26
N HIS A 38 -11.66 -14.93 -8.24
CA HIS A 38 -12.79 -13.98 -8.29
C HIS A 38 -12.75 -12.95 -7.14
N LEU A 39 -12.38 -13.38 -5.92
CA LEU A 39 -12.27 -12.47 -4.77
C LEU A 39 -11.06 -11.54 -4.93
N THR A 40 -9.94 -12.07 -5.41
CA THR A 40 -8.73 -11.26 -5.66
C THR A 40 -8.97 -10.23 -6.77
N ILE A 41 -9.68 -10.58 -7.86
CA ILE A 41 -10.01 -9.65 -8.95
C ILE A 41 -10.89 -8.49 -8.45
N ARG A 42 -11.88 -8.80 -7.59
CA ARG A 42 -12.73 -7.77 -7.00
C ARG A 42 -11.91 -6.78 -6.18
N GLU A 43 -11.00 -7.27 -5.35
CA GLU A 43 -10.15 -6.39 -4.56
C GLU A 43 -9.05 -5.71 -5.37
N LEU A 44 -8.60 -6.31 -6.47
CA LEU A 44 -7.70 -5.66 -7.41
C LEU A 44 -8.39 -4.46 -8.09
N TYR A 45 -9.66 -4.59 -8.45
CA TYR A 45 -10.44 -3.48 -8.98
C TYR A 45 -10.64 -2.39 -7.91
N PHE A 46 -11.03 -2.76 -6.70
CA PHE A 46 -11.26 -1.78 -5.64
C PHE A 46 -9.96 -1.07 -5.21
N SER A 47 -8.88 -1.83 -4.97
CA SER A 47 -7.60 -1.30 -4.51
C SER A 47 -6.80 -0.62 -5.63
N GLY A 48 -6.70 -1.25 -6.80
CA GLY A 48 -5.92 -0.78 -7.93
C GLY A 48 -6.65 0.29 -8.75
N PHE A 49 -7.78 -0.06 -9.36
CA PHE A 49 -8.46 0.86 -10.31
C PHE A 49 -8.91 2.16 -9.64
N GLN A 50 -9.40 2.11 -8.40
CA GLN A 50 -9.80 3.33 -7.71
C GLN A 50 -8.60 4.20 -7.27
N SER A 51 -7.40 3.62 -7.13
CA SER A 51 -6.17 4.38 -6.83
C SER A 51 -5.55 5.01 -8.09
N LEU A 52 -5.87 4.49 -9.27
CA LEU A 52 -5.33 4.92 -10.56
C LEU A 52 -5.53 6.43 -10.81
N LEU A 53 -6.70 6.97 -10.47
CA LEU A 53 -7.02 8.38 -10.69
C LEU A 53 -6.05 9.30 -9.92
N ILE A 54 -5.78 8.99 -8.65
CA ILE A 54 -4.88 9.81 -7.81
C ILE A 54 -3.45 9.70 -8.34
N ILE A 55 -2.99 8.49 -8.69
CA ILE A 55 -1.64 8.27 -9.21
C ILE A 55 -1.42 9.00 -10.54
N LEU A 56 -2.38 8.94 -11.46
CA LEU A 56 -2.30 9.64 -12.76
C LEU A 56 -2.26 11.16 -12.60
N VAL A 57 -3.18 11.71 -11.81
CA VAL A 57 -3.26 13.16 -11.60
C VAL A 57 -2.01 13.66 -10.87
N SER A 58 -1.57 12.99 -9.80
CA SER A 58 -0.35 13.36 -9.09
C SER A 58 0.90 13.21 -9.96
N GLY A 59 1.01 12.12 -10.72
CA GLY A 59 2.14 11.89 -11.63
C GLY A 59 2.25 12.96 -12.72
N LEU A 60 1.11 13.40 -13.27
CA LEU A 60 1.07 14.50 -14.24
C LEU A 60 1.62 15.80 -13.64
N PHE A 61 1.13 16.21 -12.46
CA PHE A 61 1.59 17.43 -11.79
C PHE A 61 3.06 17.37 -11.41
N ILE A 62 3.53 16.23 -10.87
CA ILE A 62 4.93 16.04 -10.50
C ILE A 62 5.82 16.09 -11.75
N GLY A 63 5.41 15.46 -12.85
CA GLY A 63 6.14 15.51 -14.11
C GLY A 63 6.26 16.93 -14.68
N MET A 64 5.17 17.72 -14.65
CA MET A 64 5.19 19.12 -15.10
C MET A 64 6.14 19.97 -14.25
N VAL A 65 6.11 19.81 -12.93
CA VAL A 65 6.97 20.56 -12.00
C VAL A 65 8.44 20.19 -12.22
N LEU A 66 8.76 18.91 -12.37
CA LEU A 66 10.13 18.45 -12.65
C LEU A 66 10.64 18.91 -14.02
N GLY A 67 9.79 18.90 -15.04
CA GLY A 67 10.14 19.40 -16.37
C GLY A 67 10.50 20.88 -16.34
N MET A 68 9.67 21.69 -15.67
CA MET A 68 9.90 23.14 -15.55
C MET A 68 11.17 23.45 -14.75
N GLN A 69 11.34 22.86 -13.57
CA GLN A 69 12.52 23.09 -12.72
C GLN A 69 13.81 22.51 -13.33
N GLY A 70 13.71 21.34 -13.96
CA GLY A 70 14.82 20.70 -14.66
C GLY A 70 15.30 21.54 -15.82
N TYR A 71 14.39 22.14 -16.60
CA TYR A 71 14.75 23.00 -17.73
C TYR A 71 15.52 24.24 -17.27
N GLU A 72 15.01 24.98 -16.28
CA GLU A 72 15.69 26.17 -15.75
C GLU A 72 17.09 25.85 -15.21
N THR A 73 17.25 24.67 -14.59
CA THR A 73 18.55 24.22 -14.07
C THR A 73 19.52 23.88 -15.19
N LEU A 74 19.10 23.08 -16.17
CA LEU A 74 19.97 22.62 -17.28
C LEU A 74 20.31 23.74 -18.26
N GLN A 75 19.42 24.72 -18.43
CA GLN A 75 19.66 25.89 -19.26
C GLN A 75 20.84 26.72 -18.73
N ARG A 76 20.99 26.84 -17.40
CA ARG A 76 22.13 27.55 -16.78
C ARG A 76 23.49 26.89 -17.06
N TYR A 77 23.49 25.57 -17.28
CA TYR A 77 24.68 24.80 -17.63
C TYR A 77 24.83 24.55 -19.15
N GLY A 78 24.00 25.21 -19.98
CA GLY A 78 24.02 25.07 -21.44
C GLY A 78 23.64 23.67 -21.97
N SER A 79 23.03 22.82 -21.14
CA SER A 79 22.76 21.40 -21.44
C SER A 79 21.25 21.09 -21.50
N ALA A 80 20.46 21.98 -22.09
CA ALA A 80 19.00 21.84 -22.16
C ALA A 80 18.52 20.56 -22.90
N GLU A 81 19.34 20.01 -23.81
CA GLU A 81 19.03 18.79 -24.55
C GLU A 81 18.97 17.53 -23.64
N ALA A 82 19.66 17.55 -22.50
CA ALA A 82 19.68 16.43 -21.55
C ALA A 82 18.42 16.36 -20.65
N LEU A 83 17.47 17.30 -20.79
CA LEU A 83 16.28 17.39 -19.95
C LEU A 83 15.45 16.10 -19.95
N GLY A 84 15.23 15.51 -21.13
CA GLY A 84 14.42 14.29 -21.26
C GLY A 84 15.03 13.11 -20.51
N VAL A 85 16.35 12.95 -20.59
CA VAL A 85 17.08 11.88 -19.90
C VAL A 85 17.04 12.07 -18.38
N LEU A 86 17.23 13.31 -17.91
CA LEU A 86 17.13 13.64 -16.50
C LEU A 86 15.74 13.28 -15.94
N VAL A 87 14.67 13.77 -16.57
CA VAL A 87 13.29 13.55 -16.10
C VAL A 87 12.94 12.06 -16.13
N ALA A 88 13.30 11.34 -17.19
CA ALA A 88 13.03 9.90 -17.29
C ALA A 88 13.76 9.09 -16.20
N LEU A 89 15.06 9.35 -15.97
CA LEU A 89 15.83 8.64 -14.95
C LEU A 89 15.31 8.93 -13.54
N SER A 90 15.04 10.19 -13.22
CA SER A 90 14.55 10.58 -11.89
C SER A 90 13.17 9.98 -11.59
N LEU A 91 12.27 9.92 -12.59
CA LEU A 91 10.96 9.29 -12.42
C LEU A 91 11.06 7.78 -12.27
N VAL A 92 11.84 7.09 -13.11
CA VAL A 92 11.90 5.61 -13.09
C VAL A 92 12.62 5.07 -11.85
N ARG A 93 13.68 5.74 -11.38
CA ARG A 93 14.52 5.22 -10.28
C ARG A 93 14.10 5.68 -8.90
N GLU A 94 13.64 6.91 -8.78
CA GLU A 94 13.46 7.54 -7.46
C GLU A 94 11.99 7.87 -7.23
N LEU A 95 11.49 8.85 -7.96
CA LEU A 95 10.24 9.51 -7.62
C LEU A 95 9.02 8.66 -7.95
N GLY A 96 9.05 7.90 -9.06
CA GLY A 96 7.93 7.05 -9.48
C GLY A 96 7.57 6.00 -8.42
N PRO A 97 8.49 5.10 -8.04
CA PRO A 97 8.21 4.07 -7.04
C PRO A 97 7.85 4.66 -5.66
N VAL A 98 8.57 5.68 -5.21
CA VAL A 98 8.37 6.26 -3.88
C VAL A 98 7.02 6.98 -3.79
N VAL A 99 6.68 7.82 -4.77
CA VAL A 99 5.42 8.57 -4.78
C VAL A 99 4.24 7.62 -4.97
N ALA A 100 4.33 6.65 -5.88
CA ALA A 100 3.28 5.66 -6.07
C ALA A 100 3.00 4.88 -4.78
N ALA A 101 4.04 4.42 -4.09
CA ALA A 101 3.91 3.71 -2.81
C ALA A 101 3.27 4.57 -1.72
N LEU A 102 3.68 5.84 -1.59
CA LEU A 102 3.12 6.77 -0.61
C LEU A 102 1.63 7.07 -0.87
N LEU A 103 1.28 7.34 -2.12
CA LEU A 103 -0.11 7.63 -2.52
C LEU A 103 -1.00 6.39 -2.37
N PHE A 104 -0.51 5.23 -2.76
CA PHE A 104 -1.21 3.96 -2.60
C PHE A 104 -1.42 3.60 -1.13
N ALA A 105 -0.38 3.69 -0.30
CA ALA A 105 -0.49 3.45 1.14
C ALA A 105 -1.51 4.41 1.79
N SER A 106 -1.52 5.68 1.37
CA SER A 106 -2.44 6.68 1.89
C SER A 106 -3.90 6.36 1.57
N ARG A 107 -4.21 6.03 0.31
CA ARG A 107 -5.60 5.83 -0.13
C ARG A 107 -6.06 4.38 0.05
N ALA A 108 -5.35 3.41 -0.52
CA ALA A 108 -5.71 1.99 -0.43
C ALA A 108 -5.49 1.43 0.98
N GLY A 109 -4.40 1.80 1.65
CA GLY A 109 -4.11 1.35 3.02
C GLY A 109 -5.15 1.85 4.03
N SER A 110 -5.55 3.12 3.92
CA SER A 110 -6.61 3.70 4.76
C SER A 110 -7.97 3.04 4.49
N SER A 111 -8.35 2.81 3.22
CA SER A 111 -9.62 2.16 2.90
C SER A 111 -9.69 0.72 3.40
N ILE A 112 -8.60 -0.06 3.26
CA ILE A 112 -8.54 -1.44 3.75
C ILE A 112 -8.69 -1.46 5.28
N THR A 113 -8.00 -0.55 5.97
CA THR A 113 -8.07 -0.45 7.44
C THR A 113 -9.48 -0.09 7.90
N ALA A 114 -10.12 0.90 7.26
CA ALA A 114 -11.47 1.31 7.56
C ALA A 114 -12.49 0.19 7.33
N GLU A 115 -12.34 -0.58 6.24
CA GLU A 115 -13.25 -1.66 5.90
C GLU A 115 -13.13 -2.85 6.88
N ILE A 116 -11.91 -3.23 7.26
CA ILE A 116 -11.69 -4.26 8.31
C ILE A 116 -12.23 -3.76 9.65
N GLY A 117 -12.03 -2.48 9.97
CA GLY A 117 -12.56 -1.84 11.16
C GLY A 117 -14.09 -1.88 11.22
N LEU A 118 -14.76 -1.59 10.09
CA LEU A 118 -16.22 -1.68 9.96
C LEU A 118 -16.72 -3.12 10.11
N MET A 119 -16.08 -4.08 9.45
CA MET A 119 -16.41 -5.52 9.58
C MET A 119 -16.26 -6.02 11.02
N LYS A 120 -15.27 -5.51 11.75
CA LYS A 120 -15.09 -5.81 13.17
C LYS A 120 -16.15 -5.14 14.04
N ALA A 121 -16.47 -3.88 13.80
CA ALA A 121 -17.47 -3.12 14.55
C ALA A 121 -18.90 -3.64 14.35
N THR A 122 -19.18 -4.22 13.18
CA THR A 122 -20.48 -4.82 12.83
C THR A 122 -20.53 -6.33 13.09
N GLU A 123 -19.54 -6.88 13.81
CA GLU A 123 -19.42 -8.30 14.16
C GLU A 123 -19.43 -9.29 12.98
N GLN A 124 -19.22 -8.81 11.74
CA GLN A 124 -19.19 -9.66 10.55
C GLN A 124 -18.04 -10.69 10.60
N LEU A 125 -16.90 -10.33 11.20
CA LEU A 125 -15.77 -11.26 11.38
C LEU A 125 -16.13 -12.41 12.34
N SER A 126 -16.77 -12.09 13.47
CA SER A 126 -17.26 -13.09 14.44
C SER A 126 -18.35 -13.97 13.84
N GLY A 127 -19.22 -13.41 12.99
CA GLY A 127 -20.24 -14.17 12.28
C GLY A 127 -19.65 -15.22 11.32
N LEU A 128 -18.51 -14.93 10.68
CA LEU A 128 -17.79 -15.91 9.85
C LEU A 128 -17.23 -17.06 10.71
N GLU A 129 -16.68 -16.75 11.89
CA GLU A 129 -16.17 -17.78 12.82
C GLU A 129 -17.29 -18.71 13.30
N MET A 130 -18.49 -18.18 13.58
CA MET A 130 -19.66 -19.00 13.93
C MET A 130 -20.11 -19.93 12.80
N MET A 131 -19.85 -19.56 11.54
CA MET A 131 -20.12 -20.41 10.37
C MET A 131 -18.99 -21.41 10.08
N ALA A 132 -18.04 -21.60 11.00
CA ALA A 132 -16.82 -22.41 10.82
C ALA A 132 -15.97 -21.96 9.61
N VAL A 133 -16.00 -20.66 9.30
CA VAL A 133 -15.21 -20.05 8.24
C VAL A 133 -14.16 -19.12 8.84
N ASN A 134 -12.89 -19.43 8.61
CA ASN A 134 -11.79 -18.58 9.08
C ASN A 134 -11.82 -17.20 8.39
N PRO A 135 -12.04 -16.10 9.13
CA PRO A 135 -12.16 -14.75 8.56
C PRO A 135 -10.83 -14.26 7.97
N GLU A 136 -9.70 -14.63 8.59
CA GLU A 136 -8.35 -14.26 8.14
C GLU A 136 -8.09 -14.74 6.70
N HIS A 137 -8.42 -16.00 6.41
CA HIS A 137 -8.22 -16.57 5.08
C HIS A 137 -9.21 -16.04 4.04
N ARG A 138 -10.44 -15.72 4.45
CA ARG A 138 -11.50 -15.34 3.52
C ARG A 138 -11.48 -13.85 3.16
N VAL A 139 -11.07 -13.00 4.10
CA VAL A 139 -11.13 -11.53 3.94
C VAL A 139 -9.75 -10.92 3.78
N LEU A 140 -8.78 -11.28 4.62
CA LEU A 140 -7.48 -10.60 4.64
C LEU A 140 -6.55 -11.09 3.53
N THR A 141 -6.49 -12.40 3.28
CA THR A 141 -5.57 -12.97 2.27
C THR A 141 -5.80 -12.43 0.85
N PRO A 142 -7.04 -12.36 0.31
CA PRO A 142 -7.27 -11.81 -1.02
C PRO A 142 -6.90 -10.32 -1.14
N ARG A 143 -7.10 -9.54 -0.06
CA ARG A 143 -6.74 -8.11 -0.02
C ARG A 143 -5.22 -7.90 -0.02
N LEU A 144 -4.48 -8.74 0.70
CA LEU A 144 -3.01 -8.69 0.69
C LEU A 144 -2.47 -8.97 -0.72
N VAL A 145 -2.94 -10.04 -1.37
CA VAL A 145 -2.52 -10.41 -2.72
C VAL A 145 -2.92 -9.34 -3.74
N ALA A 146 -4.16 -8.84 -3.66
CA ALA A 146 -4.62 -7.77 -4.53
C ALA A 146 -3.77 -6.50 -4.36
N GLY A 147 -3.43 -6.13 -3.12
CA GLY A 147 -2.58 -4.98 -2.85
C GLY A 147 -1.16 -5.14 -3.41
N ILE A 148 -0.56 -6.32 -3.25
CA ILE A 148 0.77 -6.63 -3.82
C ILE A 148 0.76 -6.62 -5.34
N LEU A 149 -0.31 -7.12 -5.98
CA LEU A 149 -0.44 -7.15 -7.44
C LEU A 149 -0.82 -5.79 -8.05
N SER A 150 -1.47 -4.92 -7.29
CA SER A 150 -1.88 -3.59 -7.76
C SER A 150 -0.78 -2.53 -7.75
N MET A 151 0.30 -2.78 -7.01
CA MET A 151 1.51 -1.97 -7.00
C MET A 151 2.51 -2.50 -8.03
#